data_AF-A0A432PX11-F1
#
_entry.id   AF-A0A432PX11-F1
#
_cell.length_a   1.000
_cell.length_b   1.000
_cell.length_c   1.000
_cell.angle_alpha   90.00
_cell.angle_beta   90.00
_cell.angle_gamma   90.00
#
_symmetry.space_group_name_H-M   'P 1'
#
loop_
_entity.id
_entity.type
_entity.pdbx_description
1 polymer ?
#
loop_
_entity_poly.entity_id
_entity_poly.type
_entity_poly.pdbx_seq_one_letter_code
_entity_poly.pdbx_strand_id
1 'polypeptide(L)'
;MKLKYALLSALALGIFACEQPQKKEEVKKEETKKEAVAQKQEVKKKEAKAQETKAQPKEQKTVAQTGGAGNPENGKKIFQGKGCNSCHQPAADTVGPALKKIAQAYSSAGELVKFLKGEAKPKVDPAKFAIMKPQLMQLKGLSEQELKDLAAFILSHK
;
A
#
# COMPACT_ATOMS: atom_id res chain seq x y z
N MET A 1 -24.24 -1.94 -65.33
CA MET A 1 -23.27 -1.64 -66.41
C MET A 1 -23.07 -0.13 -66.50
N LYS A 2 -21.79 0.31 -66.44
CA LYS A 2 -21.16 1.51 -67.03
C LYS A 2 -21.87 2.88 -66.94
N LEU A 3 -21.28 3.80 -66.16
CA LEU A 3 -20.76 5.13 -66.59
C LEU A 3 -20.01 5.78 -65.40
N LYS A 4 -18.67 5.71 -65.30
CA LYS A 4 -17.62 6.56 -65.91
C LYS A 4 -17.66 8.05 -65.53
N TYR A 5 -16.89 8.36 -64.47
CA TYR A 5 -15.84 9.40 -64.29
C TYR A 5 -16.01 10.85 -64.75
N ALA A 6 -15.31 11.71 -63.97
CA ALA A 6 -14.78 13.07 -64.21
C ALA A 6 -15.55 14.14 -63.40
N LEU A 7 -14.98 15.14 -62.72
CA LEU A 7 -13.70 15.86 -62.71
C LEU A 7 -13.56 16.48 -61.28
N LEU A 8 -12.38 16.46 -60.64
CA LEU A 8 -11.45 17.61 -60.53
C LEU A 8 -12.08 18.91 -59.96
N SER A 9 -11.71 19.28 -58.73
CA SER A 9 -11.32 20.67 -58.39
C SER A 9 -11.02 20.88 -56.89
N ALA A 10 -9.84 21.47 -56.63
CA ALA A 10 -9.51 22.45 -55.59
C ALA A 10 -9.75 22.08 -54.11
N LEU A 11 -8.71 21.88 -53.29
CA LEU A 11 -7.84 22.91 -52.71
C LEU A 11 -8.61 24.00 -51.95
N ALA A 12 -8.79 23.81 -50.64
CA ALA A 12 -9.10 24.87 -49.70
C ALA A 12 -8.48 24.53 -48.33
N LEU A 13 -7.19 24.87 -48.19
CA LEU A 13 -6.57 25.17 -46.90
C LEU A 13 -6.99 26.60 -46.54
N GLY A 14 -7.78 26.75 -45.47
CA GLY A 14 -8.10 28.03 -44.83
C GLY A 14 -8.75 27.69 -43.49
N ILE A 15 -8.02 27.73 -42.37
CA ILE A 15 -7.80 28.91 -41.52
C ILE A 15 -9.08 29.74 -41.39
N PHE A 16 -9.92 29.35 -40.42
CA PHE A 16 -10.86 30.28 -39.82
C PHE A 16 -10.42 30.54 -38.38
N ALA A 17 -9.88 31.74 -38.22
CA ALA A 17 -9.48 32.32 -36.96
C ALA A 17 -10.71 32.75 -36.15
N CYS A 18 -10.61 32.54 -34.84
CA CYS A 18 -10.99 33.46 -33.76
C CYS A 18 -12.45 33.94 -33.66
N GLU A 19 -13.12 33.55 -32.58
CA GLU A 19 -14.12 34.39 -31.90
C GLU A 19 -14.14 34.07 -30.38
N GLN A 20 -13.17 34.65 -29.67
CA GLN A 20 -13.31 35.58 -28.51
C GLN A 20 -14.27 35.23 -27.32
N PRO A 21 -14.24 35.93 -26.16
CA PRO A 21 -13.38 35.58 -25.02
C PRO A 21 -14.12 35.71 -23.66
N GLN A 22 -13.50 35.33 -22.53
CA GLN A 22 -13.63 36.00 -21.21
C GLN A 22 -12.37 35.63 -20.38
N LYS A 23 -11.44 36.56 -20.12
CA LYS A 23 -11.35 37.44 -18.91
C LYS A 23 -10.93 36.63 -17.66
N LYS A 24 -9.88 36.92 -16.85
CA LYS A 24 -9.11 38.14 -16.54
C LYS A 24 -7.84 37.77 -15.74
N GLU A 25 -6.76 38.54 -15.94
CA GLU A 25 -5.71 38.99 -14.99
C GLU A 25 -4.91 37.97 -14.15
N GLU A 26 -3.60 37.74 -14.43
CA GLU A 26 -2.39 38.57 -14.14
C GLU A 26 -1.88 38.35 -12.68
N VAL A 27 -0.60 38.14 -12.35
CA VAL A 27 0.68 38.81 -12.70
C VAL A 27 1.84 37.81 -12.38
N LYS A 28 2.66 37.34 -13.33
CA LYS A 28 3.97 37.84 -13.87
C LYS A 28 5.24 37.53 -13.02
N LYS A 29 6.20 36.93 -13.72
CA LYS A 29 7.60 36.57 -13.37
C LYS A 29 8.57 37.76 -13.37
N GLU A 30 9.75 37.49 -12.78
CA GLU A 30 11.10 38.02 -13.13
C GLU A 30 11.43 39.44 -12.61
N GLU A 31 12.60 39.79 -12.06
CA GLU A 31 13.99 39.36 -12.29
C GLU A 31 14.90 39.51 -11.05
N THR A 32 15.92 38.64 -10.97
CA THR A 32 17.35 38.88 -10.68
C THR A 32 17.80 40.07 -9.81
N LYS A 33 18.37 39.79 -8.62
CA LYS A 33 19.67 40.39 -8.21
C LYS A 33 20.39 39.59 -7.12
N LYS A 34 21.70 39.46 -7.34
CA LYS A 34 22.78 38.84 -6.58
C LYS A 34 23.23 39.74 -5.40
N GLU A 35 23.94 39.14 -4.43
CA GLU A 35 24.62 39.73 -3.25
C GLU A 35 23.70 40.12 -2.06
N ALA A 36 24.02 39.91 -0.79
CA ALA A 36 25.13 39.28 -0.06
C ALA A 36 24.75 39.22 1.45
N VAL A 37 25.56 38.50 2.24
CA VAL A 37 25.71 38.61 3.73
C VAL A 37 24.57 37.96 4.55
N ALA A 38 24.71 36.73 5.06
CA ALA A 38 25.48 36.30 6.23
C ALA A 38 24.90 36.72 7.60
N GLN A 39 25.02 35.79 8.56
CA GLN A 39 24.82 35.87 10.01
C GLN A 39 23.43 35.39 10.49
N LYS A 40 23.27 34.19 11.07
CA LYS A 40 23.81 33.58 12.31
C LYS A 40 22.99 33.95 13.55
N GLN A 41 22.38 32.93 14.17
CA GLN A 41 22.17 32.65 15.62
C GLN A 41 21.07 31.57 15.73
N GLU A 42 21.30 30.30 16.09
CA GLU A 42 21.76 29.73 17.39
C GLU A 42 21.03 30.40 18.58
N VAL A 43 20.24 29.74 19.42
CA VAL A 43 20.60 28.82 20.54
C VAL A 43 19.25 28.33 21.14
N LYS A 44 18.85 27.06 21.09
CA LYS A 44 19.22 25.92 21.98
C LYS A 44 18.59 25.97 23.38
N LYS A 45 17.68 25.02 23.69
CA LYS A 45 17.70 24.16 24.92
C LYS A 45 16.58 23.08 24.83
N LYS A 46 16.93 21.82 24.48
CA LYS A 46 17.09 20.61 25.35
C LYS A 46 15.76 19.83 25.53
N GLU A 47 15.69 18.49 25.47
CA GLU A 47 16.71 17.44 25.59
C GLU A 47 16.21 16.07 25.08
N ALA A 48 17.14 15.31 24.47
CA ALA A 48 17.39 13.85 24.45
C ALA A 48 16.25 12.84 24.15
N LYS A 49 16.44 11.79 23.35
CA LYS A 49 17.64 10.95 23.19
C LYS A 49 17.67 10.25 21.82
N ALA A 50 18.83 10.34 21.18
CA ALA A 50 19.21 9.61 19.97
C ALA A 50 19.85 8.25 20.32
N GLN A 51 20.10 7.50 19.24
CA GLN A 51 21.04 6.38 19.08
C GLN A 51 20.49 4.97 19.32
N GLU A 52 20.05 4.38 18.20
CA GLU A 52 20.81 3.33 17.50
C GLU A 52 21.62 2.38 18.40
N THR A 53 21.11 1.15 18.55
CA THR A 53 21.98 -0.01 18.77
C THR A 53 21.59 -1.08 17.76
N LYS A 54 22.40 -1.14 16.71
CA LYS A 54 22.70 -2.33 15.94
C LYS A 54 23.14 -3.43 16.91
N ALA A 55 22.34 -4.48 17.02
CA ALA A 55 22.78 -5.78 17.51
C ALA A 55 21.94 -6.87 16.83
N GLN A 56 22.52 -7.49 15.81
CA GLN A 56 22.34 -8.93 15.67
C GLN A 56 22.80 -9.55 16.99
N PRO A 57 22.10 -10.56 17.50
CA PRO A 57 22.73 -11.87 17.36
C PRO A 57 21.78 -12.98 16.88
N LYS A 58 22.42 -13.83 16.07
CA LYS A 58 22.30 -15.29 16.03
C LYS A 58 21.03 -15.89 15.45
N GLU A 59 21.24 -16.44 14.25
CA GLU A 59 21.03 -17.86 14.00
C GLU A 59 20.55 -18.63 15.24
N GLN A 60 19.28 -18.99 15.21
CA GLN A 60 18.88 -20.24 15.81
C GLN A 60 18.08 -21.00 14.76
N LYS A 61 18.84 -21.79 14.01
CA LYS A 61 18.39 -23.06 13.46
C LYS A 61 17.92 -23.91 14.64
N THR A 62 16.67 -23.76 15.04
CA THR A 62 15.97 -24.76 15.85
C THR A 62 15.08 -25.55 14.91
N VAL A 63 15.62 -26.70 14.52
CA VAL A 63 14.89 -27.81 13.93
C VAL A 63 13.82 -28.26 14.92
N ALA A 64 12.69 -28.74 14.38
CA ALA A 64 11.53 -29.35 15.02
C ALA A 64 10.40 -28.38 15.42
N GLN A 65 9.55 -28.03 14.44
CA GLN A 65 8.12 -28.07 14.68
C GLN A 65 7.48 -29.11 13.76
N THR A 66 7.14 -30.21 14.39
CA THR A 66 6.11 -31.17 14.00
C THR A 66 4.97 -30.47 13.26
N GLY A 67 4.60 -31.01 12.10
CA GLY A 67 3.44 -30.53 11.35
C GLY A 67 2.20 -30.45 12.24
N GLY A 68 1.60 -29.26 12.33
CA GLY A 68 0.31 -29.09 13.00
C GLY A 68 -0.11 -27.64 13.25
N ALA A 69 0.78 -26.76 13.70
CA ALA A 69 0.44 -25.39 14.10
C ALA A 69 1.47 -24.36 13.61
N GLY A 70 1.00 -23.15 13.27
CA GLY A 70 1.87 -22.04 12.86
C GLY A 70 2.54 -21.34 14.05
N ASN A 71 3.68 -20.71 13.82
CA ASN A 71 4.43 -19.92 14.79
C ASN A 71 4.00 -18.43 14.77
N PRO A 72 3.40 -17.89 15.84
CA PRO A 72 2.89 -16.51 15.86
C PRO A 72 4.00 -15.44 15.86
N GLU A 73 5.19 -15.72 16.40
CA GLU A 73 6.32 -14.77 16.36
C GLU A 73 6.84 -14.58 14.94
N ASN A 74 6.92 -15.65 14.14
CA ASN A 74 7.23 -15.58 12.71
C ASN A 74 6.11 -14.88 11.95
N GLY A 75 4.85 -15.21 12.25
CA GLY A 75 3.69 -14.55 11.69
C GLY A 75 3.68 -13.05 11.91
N LYS A 76 4.09 -12.60 13.11
CA LYS A 76 4.25 -11.17 13.43
C LYS A 76 5.26 -10.49 12.51
N LYS A 77 6.41 -11.11 12.26
CA LYS A 77 7.44 -10.58 11.36
C LYS A 77 6.92 -10.48 9.93
N ILE A 78 6.20 -11.50 9.45
CA ILE A 78 5.58 -11.48 8.12
C ILE A 78 4.54 -10.36 8.03
N PHE A 79 3.65 -10.27 9.04
CA PHE A 79 2.59 -9.27 9.11
C PHE A 79 3.15 -7.84 9.05
N GLN A 80 4.21 -7.57 9.82
CA GLN A 80 4.88 -6.26 9.81
C GLN A 80 5.67 -6.03 8.53
N GLY A 81 6.42 -7.03 8.06
CA GLY A 81 7.25 -6.92 6.86
C GLY A 81 6.45 -6.77 5.56
N LYS A 82 5.19 -7.22 5.55
CA LYS A 82 4.24 -7.02 4.44
C LYS A 82 3.40 -5.73 4.57
N GLY A 83 3.55 -4.98 5.68
CA GLY A 83 2.83 -3.72 5.91
C GLY A 83 1.36 -3.88 6.33
N CYS A 84 0.94 -5.07 6.78
CA CYS A 84 -0.44 -5.34 7.15
C CYS A 84 -0.91 -4.45 8.32
N ASN A 85 0.02 -4.06 9.19
CA ASN A 85 -0.22 -3.21 10.36
C ASN A 85 -0.61 -1.77 10.02
N SER A 86 -0.44 -1.32 8.77
CA SER A 86 -0.88 0.02 8.36
C SER A 86 -2.40 0.14 8.31
N CYS A 87 -3.12 -0.96 8.08
CA CYS A 87 -4.58 -0.98 7.97
C CYS A 87 -5.25 -1.84 9.05
N HIS A 88 -4.54 -2.78 9.65
CA HIS A 88 -5.08 -3.69 10.66
C HIS A 88 -4.43 -3.45 12.02
N GLN A 89 -5.16 -2.77 12.90
CA GLN A 89 -4.72 -2.54 14.28
C GLN A 89 -5.13 -3.71 15.19
N PRO A 90 -4.47 -3.92 16.34
CA PRO A 90 -4.81 -5.01 17.24
C PRO A 90 -6.27 -4.99 17.70
N ALA A 91 -6.78 -3.82 18.09
CA ALA A 91 -8.08 -3.67 18.77
C ALA A 91 -9.02 -2.61 18.15
N ALA A 92 -8.60 -1.90 17.10
CA ALA A 92 -9.39 -0.83 16.49
C ALA A 92 -9.68 -1.12 15.01
N ASP A 93 -10.93 -0.92 14.60
CA ASP A 93 -11.30 -0.88 13.20
C ASP A 93 -10.83 0.46 12.61
N THR A 94 -10.00 0.42 11.56
CA THR A 94 -9.49 1.62 10.87
C THR A 94 -9.82 1.55 9.39
N VAL A 95 -8.82 1.45 8.51
CA VAL A 95 -9.02 1.12 7.10
C VAL A 95 -9.48 -0.33 6.98
N GLY A 96 -8.81 -1.24 7.70
CA GLY A 96 -9.20 -2.63 7.86
C GLY A 96 -9.79 -2.90 9.24
N PRO A 97 -10.50 -4.04 9.41
CA PRO A 97 -10.98 -4.48 10.72
C PRO A 97 -9.83 -4.79 11.68
N ALA A 98 -10.10 -4.67 12.97
CA ALA A 98 -9.18 -5.02 14.04
C ALA A 98 -8.76 -6.49 13.96
N LEU A 99 -7.51 -6.80 14.36
CA LEU A 99 -7.04 -8.18 14.47
C LEU A 99 -7.92 -9.01 15.39
N LYS A 100 -8.38 -8.44 16.50
CA LYS A 100 -9.34 -9.09 17.40
C LYS A 100 -10.63 -9.52 16.71
N LYS A 101 -11.18 -8.66 15.86
CA LYS A 101 -12.41 -8.93 15.10
C LYS A 101 -12.19 -10.03 14.06
N ILE A 102 -11.04 -10.02 13.39
CA ILE A 102 -10.65 -11.08 12.45
C ILE A 102 -10.48 -12.40 13.21
N ALA A 103 -9.79 -12.38 14.35
CA ALA A 103 -9.52 -13.58 15.14
C ALA A 103 -10.79 -14.26 15.66
N GLN A 104 -11.84 -13.50 15.93
CA GLN A 104 -13.15 -13.99 16.34
C GLN A 104 -13.96 -14.59 15.18
N ALA A 105 -13.80 -14.07 13.97
CA ALA A 105 -14.55 -14.49 12.79
C ALA A 105 -14.04 -15.80 12.15
N TYR A 106 -12.78 -16.17 12.40
CA TYR A 106 -12.15 -17.38 11.84
C TYR A 106 -11.92 -18.43 12.93
N SER A 107 -12.36 -19.66 12.67
CA SER A 107 -12.31 -20.73 13.67
C SER A 107 -10.95 -21.44 13.71
N SER A 108 -10.18 -21.40 12.61
CA SER A 108 -8.89 -22.09 12.51
C SER A 108 -7.89 -21.38 11.59
N ALA A 109 -6.60 -21.68 11.77
CA ALA A 109 -5.54 -21.17 10.89
C ALA A 109 -5.75 -21.62 9.44
N GLY A 110 -6.14 -22.89 9.22
CA GLY A 110 -6.36 -23.42 7.88
C GLY A 110 -7.50 -22.72 7.12
N GLU A 111 -8.52 -22.23 7.82
CA GLU A 111 -9.60 -21.45 7.22
C GLU A 111 -9.13 -20.06 6.81
N LEU A 112 -8.41 -19.38 7.70
CA LEU A 112 -7.83 -18.07 7.40
C LEU A 112 -6.81 -18.16 6.27
N VAL A 113 -6.00 -19.22 6.22
CA VAL A 113 -5.04 -19.47 5.13
C VAL A 113 -5.75 -19.58 3.76
N LYS A 114 -6.92 -20.22 3.67
CA LYS A 114 -7.69 -20.24 2.40
C LYS A 114 -8.08 -18.84 1.96
N PHE A 115 -8.49 -17.97 2.90
CA PHE A 115 -8.75 -16.57 2.59
C PHE A 115 -7.48 -15.83 2.15
N LEU A 116 -6.36 -16.03 2.84
CA LEU A 116 -5.07 -15.39 2.51
C LEU A 116 -4.54 -15.82 1.12
N LYS A 117 -4.87 -17.04 0.66
CA LYS A 117 -4.60 -17.53 -0.70
C LYS A 117 -5.58 -17.00 -1.75
N GLY A 118 -6.65 -16.33 -1.34
CA GLY A 118 -7.73 -15.88 -2.23
C GLY A 118 -8.70 -16.99 -2.65
N GLU A 119 -8.69 -18.13 -1.95
CA GLU A 119 -9.54 -19.30 -2.21
C GLU A 119 -10.87 -19.25 -1.42
N ALA A 120 -11.03 -18.27 -0.52
CA ALA A 120 -12.23 -18.07 0.28
C ALA A 120 -12.75 -16.62 0.22
N LYS A 121 -14.05 -16.45 0.42
CA LYS A 121 -14.72 -15.15 0.48
C LYS A 121 -14.42 -14.44 1.82
N PRO A 122 -14.41 -13.10 1.85
CA PRO A 122 -14.27 -12.33 3.10
C PRO A 122 -15.43 -12.62 4.06
N LYS A 123 -15.11 -12.90 5.33
CA LYS A 123 -16.11 -13.11 6.38
C LYS A 123 -16.39 -11.88 7.25
N VAL A 124 -15.41 -11.00 7.41
CA VAL A 124 -15.46 -9.90 8.40
C VAL A 124 -16.11 -8.63 7.83
N ASP A 125 -15.70 -8.21 6.63
CA ASP A 125 -16.25 -7.03 5.96
C ASP A 125 -16.25 -7.23 4.43
N PRO A 126 -17.31 -7.83 3.87
CA PRO A 126 -17.41 -8.06 2.43
C PRO A 126 -17.48 -6.78 1.60
N ALA A 127 -18.06 -5.70 2.13
CA ALA A 127 -18.22 -4.43 1.41
C ALA A 127 -16.86 -3.74 1.17
N LYS A 128 -15.93 -3.85 2.13
CA LYS A 128 -14.58 -3.29 2.01
C LYS A 128 -13.55 -4.25 1.42
N PHE A 129 -13.95 -5.46 1.02
CA PHE A 129 -13.01 -6.45 0.50
C PHE A 129 -12.25 -6.00 -0.75
N ALA A 130 -12.85 -5.13 -1.58
CA ALA A 130 -12.16 -4.55 -2.74
C ALA A 130 -10.87 -3.81 -2.37
N ILE A 131 -10.77 -3.27 -1.15
CA ILE A 131 -9.58 -2.59 -0.62
C ILE A 131 -8.51 -3.60 -0.19
N MET A 132 -8.93 -4.73 0.40
CA MET A 132 -8.02 -5.78 0.89
C MET A 132 -7.53 -6.73 -0.22
N LYS A 133 -8.36 -7.00 -1.24
CA LYS A 133 -8.09 -7.99 -2.28
C LYS A 133 -6.74 -7.82 -2.99
N PRO A 134 -6.29 -6.61 -3.38
CA PRO A 134 -4.97 -6.42 -3.99
C PRO A 134 -3.81 -6.85 -3.06
N GLN A 135 -3.97 -6.71 -1.74
CA GLN A 135 -2.92 -7.04 -0.76
C GLN A 135 -2.65 -8.56 -0.72
N LEU A 136 -3.64 -9.39 -1.09
CA LEU A 136 -3.46 -10.85 -1.19
C LEU A 136 -2.40 -11.23 -2.24
N MET A 137 -2.15 -10.38 -3.24
CA MET A 137 -1.08 -10.62 -4.22
C MET A 137 0.31 -10.65 -3.57
N GLN A 138 0.51 -9.90 -2.48
CA GLN A 138 1.78 -9.88 -1.76
C GLN A 138 2.05 -11.19 -1.01
N LEU A 139 1.03 -12.02 -0.81
CA LEU A 139 1.12 -13.29 -0.07
C LEU A 139 1.39 -14.49 -0.98
N LYS A 140 1.29 -14.34 -2.31
CA LYS A 140 1.50 -15.42 -3.29
C LYS A 140 2.91 -16.03 -3.27
N GLY A 141 3.90 -15.27 -2.79
CA GLY A 141 5.29 -15.74 -2.65
C GLY A 141 5.59 -16.44 -1.33
N LEU A 142 4.63 -16.53 -0.41
CA LEU A 142 4.82 -17.19 0.87
C LEU A 142 4.56 -18.69 0.76
N SER A 143 5.39 -19.48 1.42
CA SER A 143 5.17 -20.90 1.63
C SER A 143 3.91 -21.15 2.46
N GLU A 144 3.39 -22.38 2.40
CA GLU A 144 2.24 -22.75 3.21
C GLU A 144 2.50 -22.60 4.72
N GLN A 145 3.72 -22.88 5.16
CA GLN A 145 4.10 -22.71 6.57
C GLN A 145 4.12 -21.24 6.96
N GLU A 146 4.66 -20.35 6.13
CA GLU A 146 4.63 -18.90 6.39
C GLU A 146 3.20 -18.34 6.46
N LEU A 147 2.29 -18.86 5.63
CA LEU A 147 0.86 -18.50 5.71
C LEU A 147 0.23 -19.02 7.00
N LYS A 148 0.58 -20.22 7.46
CA LYS A 148 0.13 -20.76 8.76
C LYS A 148 0.66 -19.94 9.92
N ASP A 149 1.93 -19.52 9.87
CA ASP A 149 2.55 -18.65 10.87
C ASP A 149 1.83 -17.29 10.92
N LEU A 150 1.59 -16.67 9.76
CA LEU A 150 0.82 -15.42 9.64
C LEU A 150 -0.60 -15.57 10.20
N ALA A 151 -1.29 -16.66 9.86
CA ALA A 151 -2.63 -16.93 10.39
C ALA A 151 -2.62 -17.17 11.90
N ALA A 152 -1.61 -17.86 12.43
CA ALA A 152 -1.45 -18.08 13.87
C ALA A 152 -1.27 -16.76 14.62
N PHE A 153 -0.47 -15.83 14.08
CA PHE A 153 -0.34 -14.49 14.64
C PHE A 153 -1.66 -13.71 14.65
N ILE A 154 -2.41 -13.72 13.55
CA ILE A 154 -3.70 -13.01 13.52
C ILE A 154 -4.67 -13.62 14.56
N LEU A 155 -4.73 -14.95 14.63
CA LEU A 155 -5.61 -15.67 15.55
C LEU A 155 -5.19 -15.57 17.03
N SER A 156 -3.95 -15.17 17.33
CA SER A 156 -3.51 -14.96 18.72
C SER A 156 -4.12 -13.71 19.38
N HIS A 157 -4.89 -12.90 18.63
CA HIS A 157 -5.50 -11.65 19.10
C HIS A 157 -6.97 -11.80 19.52
N LYS A 158 -7.46 -13.02 19.80
CA LYS A 158 -8.87 -13.26 20.19
C LYS A 158 -9.35 -12.44 21.40
#